data_AF-A0A699ZAY4-F1
#
_entry.id   AF-A0A699ZAY4-F1
#
_cell.length_a   1.000
_cell.length_b   1.000
_cell.length_c   1.000
_cell.angle_alpha   90.00
_cell.angle_beta   90.00
_cell.angle_gamma   90.00
#
_symmetry.space_group_name_H-M   'P 1'
#
loop_
_entity.id
_entity.type
_entity.pdbx_description
1 polymer ?
#
loop_
_entity_poly.entity_id
_entity_poly.type
_entity_poly.pdbx_seq_one_letter_code
_entity_poly.pdbx_strand_id
1 'polypeptide(L)'
;MNTLYFGAQGTGFYCLQSCANHSCAPSAATEGLASGATALLALKDLAPGEEVTLSYIGELEAEGGRPLGLKERQAMLRDWGFVCRCSRCLSEAAAKSSSAKKLGARAGVKVGRR
;
A
#
# COMPACT_ATOMS: atom_id res chain seq x y z
N MET A 1 -25.25 12.37 7.02
CA MET A 1 -25.07 13.33 5.90
C MET A 1 -24.87 12.51 4.65
N ASN A 2 -25.85 12.55 3.74
CA ASN A 2 -25.90 11.71 2.55
C ASN A 2 -25.38 12.56 1.38
N THR A 3 -24.09 12.48 1.09
CA THR A 3 -23.50 13.18 -0.06
C THR A 3 -23.88 12.40 -1.31
N LEU A 4 -24.95 12.82 -1.99
CA LEU A 4 -25.35 12.28 -3.28
C LEU A 4 -24.24 12.58 -4.29
N TYR A 5 -23.40 11.58 -4.50
CA TYR A 5 -22.33 11.55 -5.49
C TYR A 5 -22.97 11.54 -6.89
N PHE A 6 -23.26 12.72 -7.44
CA PHE A 6 -23.61 12.85 -8.85
C PHE A 6 -22.33 12.58 -9.65
N GLY A 7 -22.15 11.31 -10.03
CA GLY A 7 -20.98 10.79 -10.71
C GLY A 7 -20.82 11.40 -12.09
N ALA A 8 -20.06 12.49 -12.18
CA ALA A 8 -19.40 12.85 -13.41
C ALA A 8 -18.38 11.73 -13.73
N GLN A 9 -18.72 10.87 -14.70
CA GLN A 9 -17.80 9.87 -15.20
C GLN A 9 -16.94 10.47 -16.31
N GLY A 10 -15.64 10.42 -16.14
CA GLY A 10 -14.68 10.93 -17.12
C GLY A 10 -13.24 10.61 -16.73
N THR A 11 -12.35 10.60 -17.71
CA THR A 11 -10.90 10.43 -17.51
C THR A 11 -10.20 11.75 -17.81
N GLY A 12 -9.24 12.14 -16.95
CA GLY A 12 -8.43 13.33 -17.12
C GLY A 12 -6.97 13.09 -16.78
N PHE A 13 -6.09 13.90 -17.36
CA PHE A 13 -4.66 13.90 -17.03
C PHE A 13 -4.35 15.10 -16.15
N TYR A 14 -3.73 14.86 -14.99
CA TYR A 14 -3.46 15.88 -13.98
C TYR A 14 -1.97 15.91 -13.67
N CYS A 15 -1.23 16.81 -14.31
CA CYS A 15 0.23 16.80 -14.29
C CYS A 15 0.84 16.77 -12.88
N LEU A 16 0.33 17.57 -11.95
CA LEU A 16 0.83 17.60 -10.57
C LEU A 16 0.58 16.27 -9.83
N GLN A 17 -0.60 15.68 -10.02
CA GLN A 17 -0.95 14.39 -9.43
C GLN A 17 -0.09 13.26 -10.00
N SER A 18 0.25 13.33 -11.29
CA SER A 18 1.15 12.39 -11.96
C SER A 18 2.59 12.44 -11.45
N CYS A 19 3.00 13.51 -10.76
CA CYS A 19 4.31 13.59 -10.11
C CYS A 19 4.36 12.89 -8.74
N ALA A 20 3.22 12.58 -8.12
CA ALA A 20 3.18 11.94 -6.81
C ALA A 20 3.49 10.44 -6.93
N ASN A 21 4.47 9.96 -6.17
CA ASN A 21 4.85 8.55 -6.17
C ASN A 21 3.84 7.67 -5.42
N HIS A 22 3.95 6.36 -5.64
CA HIS A 22 3.08 5.39 -4.99
C HIS A 22 3.50 5.05 -3.55
N SER A 23 2.53 4.95 -2.64
CA SER A 23 2.64 4.24 -1.36
C SER A 23 1.37 3.43 -1.08
N CYS A 24 1.52 2.21 -0.53
CA CYS A 24 0.38 1.41 -0.03
C CYS A 24 -0.18 1.93 1.31
N ALA A 25 0.46 2.95 1.88
CA ALA A 25 0.00 3.77 3.00
C ALA A 25 0.27 5.24 2.60
N PRO A 26 -0.56 5.81 1.72
CA PRO A 26 -0.29 7.10 1.11
C PRO A 26 -0.40 8.25 2.11
N SER A 27 0.27 9.37 1.81
CA SER A 27 0.12 10.62 2.57
C SER A 27 -1.06 11.45 2.09
N ALA A 28 -1.57 11.21 0.89
CA ALA A 28 -2.70 11.94 0.33
C ALA A 28 -3.68 11.05 -0.44
N ALA A 29 -4.89 11.56 -0.64
CA ALA A 29 -5.91 11.01 -1.51
C ALA A 29 -6.36 12.05 -2.55
N THR A 30 -7.09 11.60 -3.57
CA THR A 30 -7.58 12.45 -4.66
C THR A 30 -9.10 12.53 -4.61
N GLU A 31 -9.64 13.74 -4.61
CA GLU A 31 -11.08 13.99 -4.65
C GLU A 31 -11.45 14.71 -5.94
N GLY A 32 -12.40 14.14 -6.70
CA GLY A 32 -12.93 14.76 -7.91
C GLY A 32 -13.97 15.81 -7.59
N LEU A 33 -13.89 16.96 -8.25
CA LEU A 33 -14.84 18.06 -8.13
C LEU A 33 -15.82 18.07 -9.32
N ALA A 34 -17.03 18.58 -9.11
CA ALA A 34 -18.04 18.69 -10.17
C ALA A 34 -17.59 19.52 -11.38
N SER A 35 -16.57 20.36 -11.23
CA SER A 35 -15.96 21.15 -12.31
C SER A 35 -15.02 20.33 -13.23
N GLY A 36 -14.74 19.07 -12.90
CA GLY A 36 -13.70 18.28 -13.55
C GLY A 36 -12.28 18.55 -13.03
N ALA A 37 -12.14 19.41 -12.01
CA ALA A 37 -10.89 19.54 -11.27
C ALA A 37 -10.73 18.40 -10.25
N THR A 38 -9.49 18.17 -9.81
CA THR A 38 -9.15 17.23 -8.73
C THR A 38 -8.44 17.98 -7.60
N ALA A 39 -8.72 17.58 -6.36
CA ALA A 39 -8.02 18.05 -5.18
C ALA A 39 -7.14 16.93 -4.62
N LEU A 40 -5.95 17.30 -4.14
CA LEU A 40 -5.10 16.44 -3.33
C LEU A 40 -5.35 16.75 -1.86
N LEU A 41 -5.86 15.77 -1.12
CA LEU A 41 -6.19 15.89 0.29
C LEU A 41 -5.18 15.13 1.12
N ALA A 42 -4.55 15.80 2.09
CA ALA A 42 -3.67 15.14 3.05
C ALA A 42 -4.48 14.19 3.95
N LEU A 43 -3.99 12.95 4.11
CA LEU A 43 -4.57 11.93 5.00
C LEU A 43 -3.94 11.94 6.40
N LYS A 44 -2.86 12.69 6.55
CA LYS A 44 -2.09 12.87 7.78
C LYS A 44 -1.39 14.22 7.73
N ASP A 45 -0.91 14.69 8.88
CA ASP A 45 -0.03 15.84 8.93
C ASP A 45 1.27 15.57 8.16
N LEU A 46 1.77 16.59 7.47
CA LEU A 46 2.97 16.54 6.65
C LEU A 46 3.92 17.66 7.07
N ALA A 47 5.15 17.30 7.44
CA ALA A 47 6.19 18.28 7.69
C ALA A 47 6.80 18.81 6.38
N PRO A 48 7.41 20.01 6.38
CA PRO A 48 8.17 20.51 5.23
C PRO A 48 9.24 19.51 4.78
N GLY A 49 9.24 19.18 3.49
CA GLY A 49 10.16 18.20 2.91
C GLY A 49 9.68 16.75 2.96
N GLU A 50 8.55 16.44 3.60
CA GLU A 50 7.92 15.12 3.46
C GLU A 50 7.34 14.93 2.05
N GLU A 51 7.47 13.70 1.53
CA GLU A 51 6.95 13.34 0.23
C GLU A 51 5.42 13.18 0.24
N VAL A 52 4.77 13.78 -0.75
CA VAL A 52 3.35 13.54 -1.05
C VAL A 52 3.23 12.29 -1.93
N THR A 53 2.49 11.29 -1.46
CA THR A 53 2.33 9.98 -2.10
C THR A 53 0.86 9.62 -2.23
N LEU A 54 0.53 8.86 -3.29
CA LEU A 54 -0.81 8.40 -3.63
C LEU A 54 -0.88 6.87 -3.71
N SER A 55 -2.08 6.30 -3.65
CA SER A 55 -2.29 4.90 -4.03
C SER A 55 -2.66 4.81 -5.51
N TYR A 56 -1.81 4.18 -6.33
CA TYR A 56 -2.12 3.91 -7.74
C TYR A 56 -3.13 2.77 -7.92
N ILE A 57 -3.28 1.96 -6.88
CA ILE A 57 -4.16 0.80 -6.84
C ILE A 57 -5.39 1.06 -5.97
N GLY A 58 -5.67 2.33 -5.64
CA GLY A 58 -6.83 2.75 -4.84
C GLY A 58 -6.95 2.07 -3.47
N GLU A 59 -8.13 2.19 -2.88
CA GLU A 59 -8.62 1.34 -1.78
C GLU A 59 -9.32 0.13 -2.40
N LEU A 60 -8.55 -0.76 -3.01
CA LEU A 60 -9.09 -2.00 -3.55
C LEU A 60 -9.08 -3.09 -2.46
N GLU A 61 -10.22 -3.74 -2.33
CA GLU A 61 -10.42 -4.92 -1.49
C GLU A 61 -10.34 -6.17 -2.35
N ALA A 62 -9.86 -7.27 -1.78
CA ALA A 62 -9.98 -8.57 -2.44
C ALA A 62 -11.44 -9.04 -2.40
N GLU A 63 -11.74 -10.13 -3.11
CA GLU A 63 -13.02 -10.82 -2.99
C GLU A 63 -13.36 -11.06 -1.51
N GLY A 64 -14.57 -10.65 -1.12
CA GLY A 64 -15.06 -10.75 0.26
C GLY A 64 -14.72 -9.55 1.17
N GLY A 65 -14.24 -8.44 0.62
CA GLY A 65 -14.06 -7.18 1.37
C GLY A 65 -12.84 -7.16 2.29
N ARG A 66 -11.91 -8.10 2.12
CA ARG A 66 -10.67 -8.10 2.90
C ARG A 66 -9.64 -7.13 2.29
N PRO A 67 -8.77 -6.54 3.10
CA PRO A 67 -7.62 -5.80 2.59
C PRO A 67 -6.72 -6.67 1.71
N LEU A 68 -6.22 -6.09 0.61
CA LEU A 68 -5.20 -6.73 -0.22
C LEU A 68 -3.90 -6.91 0.56
N GLY A 69 -3.34 -8.12 0.50
CA GLY A 69 -2.06 -8.46 1.12
C GLY A 69 -0.87 -8.01 0.27
N LEU A 70 0.34 -8.01 0.87
CA LEU A 70 1.59 -7.61 0.20
C LEU A 70 1.76 -8.17 -1.22
N LYS A 71 1.59 -9.49 -1.40
CA LYS A 71 1.82 -10.14 -2.71
C LYS A 71 0.84 -9.64 -3.77
N GLU A 72 -0.42 -9.39 -3.39
CA GLU A 72 -1.47 -8.94 -4.30
C GLU A 72 -1.22 -7.49 -4.71
N ARG A 73 -0.91 -6.61 -3.76
CA ARG A 73 -0.57 -5.22 -4.06
C ARG A 73 0.65 -5.11 -4.97
N GLN A 74 1.70 -5.92 -4.74
CA GLN A 74 2.87 -5.95 -5.64
C GLN A 74 2.52 -6.48 -7.04
N ALA A 75 1.62 -7.47 -7.13
CA ALA A 75 1.18 -8.01 -8.41
C ALA A 75 0.44 -6.95 -9.26
N MET A 76 -0.36 -6.10 -8.62
CA MET A 76 -1.09 -5.00 -9.28
C MET A 76 -0.18 -3.85 -9.73
N LEU A 77 0.98 -3.70 -9.11
CA LEU A 77 1.96 -2.66 -9.46
C LEU A 77 2.95 -3.10 -10.53
N ARG A 78 2.90 -4.35 -11.02
CA ARG A 78 3.89 -4.89 -11.97
C ARG A 78 4.03 -4.05 -13.23
N ASP A 79 2.91 -3.60 -13.78
CA ASP A 79 2.90 -2.85 -15.04
C ASP A 79 3.43 -1.42 -14.88
N TRP A 80 3.56 -0.93 -13.65
CA TRP A 80 4.20 0.35 -13.34
C TRP A 80 5.73 0.28 -13.33
N GLY A 81 6.32 -0.92 -13.43
CA GLY A 81 7.77 -1.08 -13.59
C GLY A 81 8.61 -0.86 -12.32
N PHE A 82 8.01 -0.91 -11.13
CA PHE A 82 8.74 -0.81 -9.86
C PHE A 82 8.25 -1.83 -8.81
N VAL A 83 9.06 -2.04 -7.77
CA VAL A 83 8.69 -2.83 -6.59
C VAL A 83 8.43 -1.89 -5.42
N CYS A 84 7.21 -1.87 -4.88
CA CYS A 84 6.88 -0.95 -3.79
C CYS A 84 7.61 -1.33 -2.50
N ARG A 85 8.31 -0.37 -1.89
CA ARG A 85 9.03 -0.53 -0.62
C ARG A 85 8.55 0.46 0.45
N CYS A 86 7.29 0.87 0.39
CA CYS A 86 6.71 1.74 1.42
C CYS A 86 6.73 1.07 2.81
N SER A 87 6.54 1.87 3.86
CA SER A 87 6.55 1.42 5.26
C SER A 87 5.63 0.22 5.51
N ARG A 88 4.40 0.23 4.99
CA ARG A 88 3.46 -0.89 5.08
C ARG A 88 4.02 -2.17 4.46
N CYS A 89 4.59 -2.07 3.25
CA CYS A 89 5.15 -3.23 2.55
C CYS A 89 6.37 -3.81 3.30
N LEU A 90 7.24 -2.96 3.84
CA LEU A 90 8.40 -3.38 4.62
C LEU A 90 7.98 -4.08 5.93
N SER A 91 7.02 -3.50 6.66
CA SER A 91 6.49 -4.08 7.91
C SER A 91 5.83 -5.45 7.68
N GLU A 92 4.99 -5.57 6.65
CA GLU A 92 4.34 -6.84 6.30
C GLU A 92 5.34 -7.91 5.85
N ALA A 93 6.43 -7.52 5.17
CA ALA A 93 7.50 -8.43 4.79
C ALA A 93 8.29 -8.93 6.01
N ALA A 94 8.62 -8.04 6.95
CA ALA A 94 9.32 -8.38 8.18
C ALA A 94 8.52 -9.34 9.07
N ALA A 95 7.21 -9.11 9.21
CA ALA A 95 6.31 -9.95 10.00
C ALA A 95 6.25 -11.42 9.51
N LYS A 96 6.48 -11.67 8.22
CA LYS A 96 6.54 -13.04 7.66
C LYS A 96 7.86 -13.76 7.97
N SER A 97 8.94 -13.01 8.19
CA SER A 97 10.27 -13.58 8.45
C SER A 97 10.47 -14.04 9.91
N SER A 98 9.79 -13.42 10.86
CA SER A 98 9.91 -13.73 12.30
C SER A 98 9.21 -15.04 12.69
N SER A 99 8.16 -15.46 11.97
CA SER A 99 7.46 -16.73 12.23
C SER A 99 8.24 -17.98 11.82
N ALA A 100 9.28 -17.85 10.98
CA ALA A 100 10.07 -18.99 10.51
C ALA A 100 11.20 -19.43 11.48
N LYS A 101 11.49 -18.68 12.55
CA LYS A 101 12.69 -18.87 13.38
C LYS A 101 12.50 -19.76 14.63
N LYS A 102 11.39 -20.50 14.76
CA LYS A 102 11.06 -21.31 15.96
C LYS A 102 11.20 -22.85 15.85
N LEU A 103 11.76 -23.42 14.78
CA LEU A 103 12.07 -24.85 14.72
C LEU A 103 13.58 -25.07 14.52
N GLY A 104 14.29 -25.54 15.55
CA GLY A 104 15.69 -25.94 15.36
C GLY A 104 16.63 -26.07 16.55
N ALA A 105 16.15 -26.27 17.79
CA ALA A 105 17.04 -26.74 18.87
C ALA A 105 17.07 -28.28 18.85
N ARG A 106 17.98 -28.89 18.07
CA ARG A 106 18.25 -30.32 18.18
C ARG A 106 19.10 -30.58 19.43
N ALA A 107 18.50 -31.18 20.46
CA ALA A 107 19.22 -31.73 21.59
C ALA A 107 20.11 -32.90 21.12
N GLY A 108 21.41 -32.82 21.41
CA GLY A 108 22.38 -33.85 21.08
C GLY A 108 22.10 -35.15 21.85
N VAL A 109 21.89 -36.23 21.10
CA VAL A 109 21.85 -37.60 21.63
C VAL A 109 23.26 -37.96 22.08
N LYS A 110 23.48 -38.15 23.40
CA LYS A 110 24.69 -38.79 23.92
C LYS A 110 24.51 -40.31 23.83
N VAL A 111 25.16 -40.93 22.86
CA VAL A 111 25.35 -42.39 22.81
C VAL A 111 26.50 -42.73 23.76
N GLY A 112 26.16 -43.19 24.97
CA GLY A 112 27.12 -43.84 25.86
C GLY A 112 27.39 -45.26 25.36
N ARG A 113 28.65 -45.61 25.12
CA ARG A 113 29.08 -47.00 24.94
C ARG A 113 29.60 -47.53 26.28
N ARG A 114 29.07 -48.71 26.63
CA ARG A 114 29.55 -49.76 27.57
C ARG A 114 30.22 -49.32 28.87
#